data_AF-A0A6A4T3R8-F1
#
_entry.id   AF-A0A6A4T3R8-F1
#
_cell.length_a   1.000
_cell.length_b   1.000
_cell.length_c   1.000
_cell.angle_alpha   90.00
_cell.angle_beta   90.00
_cell.angle_gamma   90.00
#
_symmetry.space_group_name_H-M   'P 1'
#
loop_
_entity.id
_entity.type
_entity.pdbx_description
1 polymer ?
#
loop_
_entity_poly.entity_id
_entity_poly.type
_entity_poly.pdbx_seq_one_letter_code
_entity_poly.pdbx_strand_id
1 'polypeptide(L)'
;MQAAPADPAGEPPSVTWGLDPMFSAFARLFVGDILRMTESTQVPGIYFYNSRPVYKVDVLGTVVYKREREDFFCYGVDDGTGVINCLCWKNELFKEEEEDPGKLFLCKKTLSTMLTLIGRISVLFFSGLLLIHCYVSWRAGGKHSDKGHGGFNPVGELKKLRQAQQKRCRLEIGELLRVRGPVKTSRQQREIMASTFYKVNDPMMASQIAWMMEAPQLYRQFYDKPLQLQHNAKSDSAISPLSKAKHIIQDFFKQNSVSRFRPYDVQDLLQPLISCQPQTTSVDQEPVAGPSGSRQLRQLLKETLDMLQNEGIVYRKVKSQDEVYLVTAQDKDLLIAVKDIVREDSKREKYAEKGCHILHILSAVRQRYSLNVNKAALELVLKSLECNSDIVSSSDNHYTVF
;
A
#
# COMPACT_ATOMS: atom_id res chain seq x y z
N MET A 1 -6.29 -5.07 34.47
CA MET A 1 -7.08 -6.07 33.73
C MET A 1 -6.10 -7.10 33.18
N GLN A 2 -6.18 -8.34 33.64
CA GLN A 2 -5.30 -9.43 33.19
C GLN A 2 -5.74 -9.87 31.79
N ALA A 3 -4.81 -9.87 30.83
CA ALA A 3 -5.03 -10.52 29.54
C ALA A 3 -4.97 -12.05 29.76
N ALA A 4 -6.05 -12.74 29.41
CA ALA A 4 -6.10 -14.19 29.43
C ALA A 4 -5.09 -14.77 28.41
N PRO A 5 -4.45 -15.91 28.69
CA PRO A 5 -3.59 -16.57 27.72
C PRO A 5 -4.43 -16.96 26.49
N ALA A 6 -3.94 -16.60 25.31
CA ALA A 6 -4.60 -16.93 24.05
C ALA A 6 -4.66 -18.46 23.89
N ASP A 7 -5.87 -18.98 23.70
CA ASP A 7 -6.14 -20.37 23.35
C ASP A 7 -5.45 -20.70 22.00
N PRO A 8 -4.63 -21.77 21.90
CA PRO A 8 -3.93 -22.12 20.65
C PRO A 8 -4.88 -22.38 19.46
N ALA A 9 -6.18 -22.58 19.69
CA ALA A 9 -7.20 -22.69 18.64
C ALA A 9 -7.61 -21.34 18.00
N GLY A 10 -7.11 -20.20 18.50
CA GLY A 10 -7.48 -18.85 18.06
C GLY A 10 -6.48 -18.12 17.17
N GLU A 11 -5.38 -18.76 16.74
CA GLU A 11 -4.35 -18.14 15.90
C GLU A 11 -4.86 -17.94 14.45
N PRO A 12 -4.86 -16.71 13.89
CA PRO A 12 -5.29 -16.50 12.51
C PRO A 12 -4.31 -17.14 11.51
N PRO A 13 -4.78 -17.63 10.34
CA PRO A 13 -3.91 -18.22 9.32
C PRO A 13 -2.82 -17.24 8.86
N SER A 14 -1.59 -17.73 8.68
CA SER A 14 -0.43 -16.90 8.30
C SER A 14 -0.62 -16.04 7.03
N VAL A 15 -1.44 -16.51 6.09
CA VAL A 15 -1.77 -15.77 4.86
C VAL A 15 -2.51 -14.45 5.11
N THR A 16 -3.20 -14.29 6.25
CA THR A 16 -4.01 -13.10 6.55
C THR A 16 -3.27 -12.06 7.37
N TRP A 17 -2.10 -12.37 7.92
CA TRP A 17 -1.38 -11.45 8.82
C TRP A 17 -0.97 -10.14 8.14
N GLY A 18 -0.61 -10.19 6.85
CA GLY A 18 -0.24 -9.01 6.07
C GLY A 18 -1.38 -8.01 5.83
N LEU A 19 -2.64 -8.41 6.10
CA LEU A 19 -3.79 -7.52 6.02
C LEU A 19 -3.87 -6.58 7.24
N ASP A 20 -3.19 -6.93 8.34
CA ASP A 20 -3.11 -6.10 9.52
C ASP A 20 -2.04 -5.00 9.33
N PRO A 21 -2.39 -3.70 9.40
CA PRO A 21 -1.39 -2.62 9.31
C PRO A 21 -0.29 -2.69 10.37
N MET A 22 -0.57 -3.31 11.52
CA MET A 22 0.41 -3.55 12.59
C MET A 22 1.55 -4.45 12.14
N PHE A 23 1.28 -5.42 11.25
CA PHE A 23 2.27 -6.41 10.82
C PHE A 23 3.48 -5.79 10.13
N SER A 24 3.27 -4.72 9.35
CA SER A 24 4.34 -4.01 8.64
C SER A 24 4.94 -2.83 9.43
N ALA A 25 4.29 -2.42 10.53
CA ALA A 25 4.70 -1.28 11.33
C ALA A 25 5.69 -1.68 12.43
N PHE A 26 6.38 -0.69 13.00
CA PHE A 26 7.08 -0.87 14.27
C PHE A 26 6.10 -0.49 15.39
N ALA A 27 5.50 -1.50 16.02
CA ALA A 27 4.50 -1.30 17.06
C ALA A 27 5.14 -0.71 18.32
N ARG A 28 4.57 0.38 18.86
CA ARG A 28 5.03 1.00 20.10
C ARG A 28 4.37 0.30 21.28
N LEU A 29 4.95 -0.82 21.68
CA LEU A 29 4.45 -1.63 22.80
C LEU A 29 5.31 -1.40 24.03
N PHE A 30 4.68 -1.50 25.20
CA PHE A 30 5.38 -1.58 26.48
C PHE A 30 6.23 -2.84 26.55
N VAL A 31 7.44 -2.72 27.10
CA VAL A 31 8.37 -3.85 27.23
C VAL A 31 7.73 -5.00 28.00
N GLY A 32 6.95 -4.71 29.04
CA GLY A 32 6.21 -5.71 29.79
C GLY A 32 5.28 -6.55 28.90
N ASP A 33 4.63 -5.96 27.90
CA ASP A 33 3.78 -6.71 26.96
C ASP A 33 4.61 -7.46 25.94
N ILE A 34 5.70 -6.86 25.43
CA ILE A 34 6.63 -7.53 24.52
C ILE A 34 7.15 -8.83 25.13
N LEU A 35 7.42 -8.85 26.44
CA LEU A 35 7.86 -10.05 27.15
C LEU A 35 6.76 -11.10 27.34
N ARG A 36 5.48 -10.68 27.36
CA ARG A 36 4.31 -11.54 27.63
C ARG A 36 3.54 -12.04 26.40
N MET A 37 3.72 -11.44 25.22
CA MET A 37 3.04 -11.89 23.99
C MET A 37 3.21 -13.40 23.76
N THR A 38 2.33 -14.07 23.03
CA THR A 38 2.54 -15.49 22.67
C THR A 38 3.27 -15.57 21.33
N GLU A 39 4.24 -16.47 21.19
CA GLU A 39 4.90 -16.72 19.90
C GLU A 39 4.00 -17.62 19.03
N SER A 40 3.94 -17.32 17.73
CA SER A 40 3.18 -18.08 16.74
C SER A 40 3.64 -19.53 16.66
N THR A 41 2.69 -20.44 16.55
CA THR A 41 2.96 -21.86 16.28
C THR A 41 3.21 -22.13 14.81
N GLN A 42 2.69 -21.28 13.91
CA GLN A 42 2.86 -21.39 12.46
C GLN A 42 4.22 -20.89 11.98
N VAL A 43 4.68 -19.74 12.48
CA VAL A 43 5.92 -19.08 12.01
C VAL A 43 6.73 -18.53 13.19
N PRO A 44 7.90 -19.11 13.51
CA PRO A 44 8.77 -18.61 14.56
C PRO A 44 9.19 -17.15 14.34
N GLY A 45 9.29 -16.39 15.43
CA GLY A 45 9.62 -14.96 15.40
C GLY A 45 8.46 -14.01 15.08
N ILE A 46 7.23 -14.54 14.91
CA ILE A 46 6.00 -13.75 14.94
C ILE A 46 5.34 -13.92 16.30
N TYR A 47 4.87 -12.83 16.89
CA TYR A 47 4.23 -12.81 18.20
C TYR A 47 2.82 -12.27 18.09
N PHE A 48 1.97 -12.58 19.06
CA PHE A 48 0.60 -12.09 19.10
C PHE A 48 0.35 -11.25 20.35
N TYR A 49 -0.11 -10.02 20.11
CA TYR A 49 -0.75 -9.18 21.12
C TYR A 49 -2.22 -9.08 20.77
N ASN A 50 -3.11 -9.57 21.65
CA ASN A 50 -4.56 -9.52 21.45
C ASN A 50 -5.01 -10.08 20.07
N SER A 51 -4.47 -11.25 19.69
CA SER A 51 -4.68 -11.89 18.38
C SER A 51 -4.24 -11.10 17.15
N ARG A 52 -3.42 -10.06 17.33
CA ARG A 52 -2.82 -9.28 16.24
C ARG A 52 -1.34 -9.62 16.07
N PRO A 53 -0.87 -9.89 14.84
CA PRO A 53 0.49 -10.33 14.60
C PRO A 53 1.48 -9.15 14.71
N VAL A 54 2.48 -9.33 15.56
CA VAL A 54 3.56 -8.38 15.86
C VAL A 54 4.89 -9.05 15.57
N TYR A 55 5.71 -8.38 14.76
CA TYR A 55 7.08 -8.83 14.51
C TYR A 55 8.12 -7.75 14.77
N LYS A 56 7.77 -6.48 14.58
CA LYS A 56 8.63 -5.29 14.77
C LYS A 56 8.09 -4.40 15.88
N VAL A 57 8.99 -3.91 16.73
CA VAL A 57 8.67 -3.02 17.85
C VAL A 57 9.51 -1.74 17.82
N ASP A 58 8.97 -0.67 18.41
CA ASP A 58 9.63 0.62 18.67
C ASP A 58 9.55 0.89 20.16
N VAL A 59 10.72 0.87 20.83
CA VAL A 59 10.84 1.01 22.29
C VAL A 59 11.69 2.24 22.60
N LEU A 60 11.27 3.00 23.61
CA LEU A 60 12.00 4.11 24.22
C LEU A 60 12.19 3.80 25.70
N GLY A 61 13.42 3.81 26.18
CA GLY A 61 13.69 3.53 27.59
C GLY A 61 15.13 3.87 28.00
N THR A 62 15.37 3.80 29.30
CA THR A 62 16.67 4.09 29.91
C THR A 62 17.58 2.88 29.81
N VAL A 63 18.83 3.08 29.43
CA VAL A 63 19.83 2.02 29.43
C VAL A 63 20.20 1.69 30.88
N VAL A 64 19.82 0.49 31.34
CA VAL A 64 20.13 -0.01 32.69
C VAL A 64 21.26 -1.05 32.68
N TYR A 65 21.57 -1.57 31.50
CA TYR A 65 22.63 -2.56 31.30
C TYR A 65 23.37 -2.29 29.99
N LYS A 66 24.69 -2.51 29.99
CA LYS A 66 25.53 -2.41 28.80
C LYS A 66 26.54 -3.55 28.78
N ARG A 67 26.60 -4.26 27.66
CA ARG A 67 27.66 -5.22 27.32
C ARG A 67 28.13 -4.95 25.91
N GLU A 68 29.42 -4.67 25.77
CA GLU A 68 30.04 -4.47 24.46
C GLU A 68 30.61 -5.80 23.94
N ARG A 69 30.33 -6.12 22.68
CA ARG A 69 30.97 -7.20 21.91
C ARG A 69 31.69 -6.58 20.71
N GLU A 70 32.40 -7.42 19.96
CA GLU A 70 33.14 -7.00 18.77
C GLU A 70 32.22 -6.33 17.74
N ASP A 71 31.14 -7.01 17.33
CA ASP A 71 30.26 -6.52 16.26
C ASP A 71 28.99 -5.78 16.74
N PHE A 72 28.66 -5.83 18.03
CA PHE A 72 27.42 -5.24 18.54
C PHE A 72 27.50 -4.79 19.99
N PHE A 73 26.62 -3.87 20.36
CA PHE A 73 26.30 -3.53 21.74
C PHE A 73 25.05 -4.29 22.18
N CYS A 74 25.04 -4.80 23.40
CA CYS A 74 23.88 -5.38 24.05
C CYS A 74 23.47 -4.44 25.18
N TYR A 75 22.35 -3.74 24.99
CA TYR A 75 21.80 -2.80 25.98
C TYR A 75 20.56 -3.40 26.63
N GLY A 76 20.49 -3.40 27.96
CA GLY A 76 19.23 -3.64 28.67
C GLY A 76 18.48 -2.32 28.78
N VAL A 77 17.27 -2.27 28.24
CA VAL A 77 16.45 -1.06 28.13
C VAL A 77 15.24 -1.20 29.03
N ASP A 78 15.07 -0.25 29.95
CA ASP A 78 13.96 -0.16 30.89
C ASP A 78 13.01 0.97 30.50
N ASP A 79 11.73 0.64 30.25
CA ASP A 79 10.67 1.61 29.95
C ASP A 79 9.72 1.87 31.14
N GLY A 80 10.05 1.33 32.33
CA GLY A 80 9.23 1.38 33.53
C GLY A 80 8.20 0.25 33.63
N THR A 81 8.01 -0.54 32.57
CA THR A 81 7.10 -1.71 32.56
C THR A 81 7.84 -3.05 32.51
N GLY A 82 9.11 -3.02 32.10
CA GLY A 82 10.01 -4.16 32.07
C GLY A 82 11.37 -3.80 31.48
N VAL A 83 12.30 -4.76 31.54
CA VAL A 83 13.65 -4.60 30.98
C VAL A 83 13.84 -5.63 29.86
N ILE A 84 14.32 -5.18 28.70
CA ILE A 84 14.59 -6.06 27.54
C ILE A 84 15.97 -5.81 26.95
N ASN A 85 16.64 -6.89 26.54
CA ASN A 85 17.92 -6.81 25.85
C ASN A 85 17.72 -6.38 24.41
N CYS A 86 18.51 -5.40 23.98
CA CYS A 86 18.52 -4.83 22.65
C CYS A 86 19.91 -5.03 22.03
N LEU A 87 19.96 -5.80 20.94
CA LEU A 87 21.18 -6.09 20.20
C LEU A 87 21.36 -5.06 19.09
N CYS A 88 22.29 -4.15 19.31
CA CYS A 88 22.57 -2.97 18.51
C CYS A 88 23.88 -3.14 17.73
N TRP A 89 23.79 -3.54 16.47
CA TRP A 89 24.95 -3.80 15.62
C TRP A 89 25.77 -2.54 15.35
N LYS A 90 27.08 -2.65 15.52
CA LYS A 90 28.04 -1.60 15.17
C LYS A 90 28.04 -1.44 13.66
N ASN A 91 28.01 -0.20 13.21
CA ASN A 91 28.15 0.11 11.79
C ASN A 91 29.62 -0.07 11.36
N GLU A 92 29.89 -0.32 10.08
CA GLU A 92 31.26 -0.41 9.54
C GLU A 92 32.09 0.86 9.81
N LEU A 93 31.40 2.00 10.00
CA LEU A 93 32.00 3.28 10.43
C LEU A 93 32.68 3.22 11.81
N PHE A 94 32.44 2.19 12.61
CA PHE A 94 33.15 1.93 13.87
C PHE A 94 34.45 1.13 13.65
N LYS A 95 34.63 0.47 12.51
CA LYS A 95 35.78 -0.42 12.22
C LYS A 95 36.94 0.32 11.52
N GLU A 96 36.66 1.44 10.86
CA GLU A 96 37.67 2.25 10.14
C GLU A 96 38.61 3.07 11.06
N GLU A 97 38.45 3.06 12.38
CA GLU A 97 39.43 3.69 13.28
C GLU A 97 40.72 2.85 13.44
N GLU A 98 40.71 1.57 13.03
CA GLU A 98 41.86 0.66 13.16
C GLU A 98 42.60 0.33 11.85
N GLU A 99 42.03 0.59 10.66
CA GLU A 99 42.67 0.27 9.38
C GLU A 99 43.12 1.51 8.57
N ASP A 100 44.32 1.37 7.98
CA ASP A 100 45.04 2.32 7.13
C ASP A 100 44.15 2.98 6.05
N PRO A 101 44.16 4.32 5.87
CA PRO A 101 43.32 5.07 4.92
C PRO A 101 43.48 4.69 3.43
N GLY A 102 44.33 3.72 3.09
CA GLY A 102 44.57 3.26 1.72
C GLY A 102 43.55 2.27 1.15
N LYS A 103 42.58 1.74 1.91
CA LYS A 103 41.58 0.77 1.42
C LYS A 103 40.16 1.35 1.37
N LEU A 104 39.95 2.38 0.55
CA LEU A 104 38.60 2.84 0.21
C LEU A 104 37.98 1.91 -0.85
N PHE A 105 37.49 0.73 -0.44
CA PHE A 105 36.65 -0.09 -1.30
C PHE A 105 35.21 0.46 -1.30
N LEU A 106 34.81 0.92 -2.49
CA LEU A 106 33.50 1.47 -2.81
C LEU A 106 32.39 0.42 -2.61
N CYS A 107 31.70 0.40 -1.47
CA CYS A 107 30.56 -0.49 -1.25
C CYS A 107 29.23 0.20 -1.64
N LYS A 108 28.67 -0.23 -2.78
CA LYS A 108 27.44 0.25 -3.44
C LYS A 108 26.12 0.10 -2.64
N LYS A 109 26.12 -0.24 -1.35
CA LYS A 109 24.86 -0.53 -0.61
C LYS A 109 24.31 0.62 0.24
N THR A 110 25.09 1.65 0.56
CA THR A 110 24.67 2.70 1.50
C THR A 110 24.13 3.98 0.82
N LEU A 111 24.38 4.16 -0.48
CA LEU A 111 23.89 5.32 -1.24
C LEU A 111 22.38 5.24 -1.57
N SER A 112 21.79 4.04 -1.58
CA SER A 112 20.35 3.86 -1.80
C SER A 112 19.50 4.44 -0.66
N THR A 113 20.01 4.45 0.58
CA THR A 113 19.24 4.92 1.74
C THR A 113 19.39 6.42 2.00
N MET A 114 20.51 7.04 1.60
CA MET A 114 20.71 8.49 1.74
C MET A 114 20.06 9.33 0.62
N LEU A 115 19.95 8.81 -0.61
CA LEU A 115 19.30 9.56 -1.70
C LEU A 115 17.78 9.70 -1.52
N THR A 116 17.14 8.81 -0.76
CA THR A 116 15.69 8.84 -0.51
C THR A 116 15.27 10.01 0.38
N LEU A 117 16.20 10.68 1.08
CA LEU A 117 15.87 11.78 1.98
C LEU A 117 15.85 13.17 1.32
N ILE A 118 16.32 13.29 0.07
CA ILE A 118 16.39 14.60 -0.64
C ILE A 118 15.47 14.65 -1.88
N GLY A 119 14.93 13.53 -2.33
CA GLY A 119 14.09 13.45 -3.53
C GLY A 119 12.58 13.34 -3.27
N ARG A 120 11.96 14.31 -2.61
CA ARG A 120 10.49 14.52 -2.70
C ARG A 120 10.19 15.67 -3.64
N ILE A 121 10.44 15.45 -4.93
CA ILE A 121 9.84 16.21 -6.03
C ILE A 121 9.09 15.18 -6.89
N SER A 122 7.79 15.42 -7.02
CA SER A 122 6.82 14.62 -7.76
C SER A 122 7.27 14.36 -9.20
N VAL A 123 7.34 13.10 -9.62
CA VAL A 123 7.33 12.73 -11.04
C VAL A 123 6.44 11.50 -11.22
N LEU A 124 5.34 11.74 -11.93
CA LEU A 124 4.40 10.75 -12.46
C LEU A 124 5.12 9.87 -13.48
N PHE A 125 4.95 8.55 -13.39
CA PHE A 125 5.46 7.61 -14.37
C PHE A 125 4.64 7.70 -15.67
N PHE A 126 5.28 8.10 -16.76
CA PHE A 126 4.93 7.64 -18.11
C PHE A 126 6.09 6.82 -18.65
N SER A 127 5.73 5.75 -19.36
CA SER A 127 6.59 4.75 -19.98
C SER A 127 7.71 5.32 -20.84
N GLY A 128 8.94 4.83 -20.65
CA GLY A 128 10.01 5.00 -21.64
C GLY A 128 11.38 5.30 -21.03
N LEU A 129 12.27 4.31 -21.12
CA LEU A 129 13.73 4.34 -20.98
C LEU A 129 14.38 5.75 -20.92
N LEU A 130 14.93 6.13 -19.75
CA LEU A 130 15.87 7.26 -19.64
C LEU A 130 17.15 6.81 -18.91
N LEU A 131 18.18 6.53 -19.69
CA LEU A 131 19.57 6.42 -19.27
C LEU A 131 20.05 7.82 -18.83
N ILE A 132 20.05 8.10 -17.53
CA ILE A 132 20.66 9.33 -17.00
C ILE A 132 22.16 9.06 -16.80
N HIS A 133 22.93 9.43 -17.82
CA HIS A 133 24.38 9.56 -17.75
C HIS A 133 24.72 10.86 -16.99
N CYS A 134 24.82 10.81 -15.66
CA CYS A 134 25.28 11.95 -14.87
C CYS A 134 26.79 12.11 -15.01
N TYR A 135 27.23 12.91 -15.98
CA TYR A 135 28.57 13.49 -16.02
C TYR A 135 28.70 14.53 -14.90
N VAL A 136 29.38 14.19 -13.81
CA VAL A 136 29.92 15.22 -12.90
C VAL A 136 31.23 15.69 -13.53
N SER A 137 31.18 16.80 -14.28
CA SER A 137 32.37 17.46 -14.80
C SER A 137 33.14 18.11 -13.66
N TRP A 138 34.24 17.47 -13.25
CA TRP A 138 35.22 18.05 -12.34
C TRP A 138 36.10 19.02 -13.13
N ARG A 139 35.79 20.32 -13.11
CA ARG A 139 36.75 21.35 -13.54
C ARG A 139 37.75 21.59 -12.41
N ALA A 140 38.92 20.97 -12.53
CA ALA A 140 40.11 21.48 -11.87
C ALA A 140 40.51 22.78 -12.59
N GLY A 141 40.46 23.91 -11.90
CA GLY A 141 40.81 25.18 -12.52
C GLY A 141 41.08 26.32 -11.55
N GLY A 142 42.36 26.71 -11.50
CA GLY A 142 42.75 28.13 -11.53
C GLY A 142 42.81 28.87 -10.20
N LYS A 143 44.03 29.28 -9.83
CA LYS A 143 44.31 30.33 -8.84
C LYS A 143 43.54 31.61 -9.17
N HIS A 144 42.84 32.20 -8.20
CA HIS A 144 42.77 33.65 -8.03
C HIS A 144 42.35 34.05 -6.60
N SER A 145 43.17 34.94 -6.03
CA SER A 145 43.01 35.86 -4.90
C SER A 145 42.16 35.48 -3.67
N ASP A 146 42.89 35.45 -2.56
CA ASP A 146 42.47 35.55 -1.16
C ASP A 146 41.40 36.62 -0.91
N LYS A 147 40.23 36.18 -0.42
CA LYS A 147 39.31 36.90 0.48
C LYS A 147 38.38 35.89 1.18
N GLY A 148 38.88 35.34 2.30
CA GLY A 148 38.12 34.95 3.50
C GLY A 148 36.71 34.37 3.33
N HIS A 149 36.55 33.29 2.56
CA HIS A 149 35.34 32.45 2.64
C HIS A 149 35.79 31.05 3.03
N GLY A 150 35.42 30.61 4.24
CA GLY A 150 35.74 29.30 4.77
C GLY A 150 35.28 28.21 3.80
N GLY A 151 36.21 27.67 3.01
CA GLY A 151 35.92 26.63 2.05
C GLY A 151 35.37 25.39 2.77
N PHE A 152 34.19 24.92 2.34
CA PHE A 152 33.63 23.66 2.80
C PHE A 152 34.61 22.54 2.49
N ASN A 153 35.20 21.92 3.52
CA ASN A 153 36.11 20.79 3.39
C ASN A 153 35.33 19.47 3.52
N PRO A 154 35.03 18.75 2.42
CA PRO A 154 34.17 17.56 2.47
C PRO A 154 34.75 16.44 3.36
N VAL A 155 36.08 16.30 3.40
CA VAL A 155 36.75 15.29 4.24
C VAL A 155 36.62 15.65 5.72
N GLY A 156 36.80 16.93 6.05
CA GLY A 156 36.61 17.44 7.41
C GLY A 156 35.18 17.27 7.89
N GLU A 157 34.20 17.59 7.05
CA GLU A 157 32.77 17.44 7.37
C GLU A 157 32.35 15.97 7.48
N LEU A 158 32.88 15.09 6.64
CA LEU A 158 32.66 13.64 6.76
C LEU A 158 33.21 13.10 8.09
N LYS A 159 34.41 13.55 8.51
CA LYS A 159 34.99 13.18 9.81
C LYS A 159 34.11 13.64 10.97
N LYS A 160 33.61 14.88 10.92
CA LYS A 160 32.67 15.41 11.94
C LYS A 160 31.38 14.59 11.98
N LEU A 161 30.83 14.23 10.82
CA LEU A 161 29.62 13.41 10.71
C LEU A 161 29.81 12.03 11.33
N ARG A 162 30.94 11.37 11.05
CA ARG A 162 31.29 10.07 11.64
C ARG A 162 31.37 10.14 13.16
N GLN A 163 32.07 11.14 13.69
CA GLN A 163 32.16 11.37 15.14
C GLN A 163 30.78 11.65 15.77
N ALA A 164 29.94 12.44 15.11
CA ALA A 164 28.58 12.70 15.57
C ALA A 164 27.71 11.43 15.57
N GLN A 165 27.84 10.58 14.54
CA GLN A 165 27.15 9.30 14.46
C GLN A 165 27.63 8.33 15.55
N GLN A 166 28.93 8.26 15.81
CA GLN A 166 29.51 7.43 16.86
C GLN A 166 28.98 7.85 18.24
N LYS A 167 28.96 9.16 18.54
CA LYS A 167 28.37 9.72 19.77
C LYS A 167 26.87 9.45 19.90
N ARG A 168 26.17 9.35 18.77
CA ARG A 168 24.72 9.08 18.75
C ARG A 168 24.40 7.58 18.90
N CYS A 169 25.30 6.70 18.50
CA CYS A 169 25.10 5.24 18.50
C CYS A 169 25.93 4.50 19.57
N ARG A 170 26.65 5.20 20.43
CA ARG A 170 27.30 4.62 21.61
C ARG A 170 26.69 5.25 22.85
N LEU A 171 26.02 4.43 23.66
CA LEU A 171 25.32 4.85 24.87
C LEU A 171 26.00 4.33 26.14
N GLU A 172 25.79 5.06 27.24
CA GLU A 172 26.15 4.69 28.60
C GLU A 172 24.91 4.37 29.46
N ILE A 173 25.15 3.75 30.62
CA ILE A 173 24.09 3.48 31.61
C ILE A 173 23.50 4.81 32.10
N GLY A 174 22.16 4.86 32.20
CA GLY A 174 21.39 6.04 32.57
C GLY A 174 20.97 6.91 31.38
N GLU A 175 21.46 6.63 30.16
CA GLU A 175 21.08 7.38 28.97
C GLU A 175 19.80 6.85 28.33
N LEU A 176 19.06 7.73 27.65
CA LEU A 176 17.82 7.39 26.98
C LEU A 176 18.09 6.82 25.58
N LEU A 177 17.62 5.60 25.34
CA LEU A 177 17.75 4.87 24.08
C LEU A 177 16.40 4.74 23.39
N ARG A 178 16.34 5.08 22.10
CA ARG A 178 15.27 4.61 21.22
C ARG A 178 15.78 3.50 20.33
N VAL A 179 15.07 2.39 20.30
CA VAL A 179 15.41 1.19 19.53
C VAL A 179 14.22 0.69 18.74
N ARG A 180 14.46 0.39 17.46
CA ARG A 180 13.46 -0.15 16.54
C ARG A 180 14.02 -1.41 15.91
N GLY A 181 13.27 -2.50 15.97
CA GLY A 181 13.75 -3.76 15.42
C GLY A 181 12.76 -4.91 15.57
N PRO A 182 13.02 -6.04 14.91
CA PRO A 182 12.27 -7.26 15.17
C PRO A 182 12.55 -7.84 16.55
N VAL A 183 11.50 -8.43 17.13
CA VAL A 183 11.62 -9.24 18.36
C VAL A 183 12.09 -10.64 17.97
N LYS A 184 12.99 -11.22 18.77
CA LYS A 184 13.41 -12.62 18.63
C LYS A 184 13.47 -13.29 19.99
N THR A 185 13.12 -14.57 20.03
CA THR A 185 13.35 -15.44 21.18
C THR A 185 14.66 -16.19 20.94
N SER A 186 15.63 -16.02 21.84
CA SER A 186 16.90 -16.75 21.83
C SER A 186 17.10 -17.37 23.20
N ARG A 187 17.32 -18.69 23.27
CA ARG A 187 17.54 -19.42 24.54
C ARG A 187 16.46 -19.10 25.60
N GLN A 188 15.19 -19.07 25.18
CA GLN A 188 14.03 -18.73 26.01
C GLN A 188 14.00 -17.28 26.56
N GLN A 189 14.90 -16.41 26.11
CA GLN A 189 14.88 -14.98 26.43
C GLN A 189 14.46 -14.16 25.21
N ARG A 190 13.61 -13.16 25.42
CA ARG A 190 13.21 -12.23 24.37
C ARG A 190 14.20 -11.08 24.26
N GLU A 191 14.56 -10.80 23.03
CA GLU A 191 15.52 -9.75 22.69
C GLU A 191 15.01 -8.97 21.46
N ILE A 192 15.41 -7.70 21.37
CA ILE A 192 15.14 -6.87 20.19
C ILE A 192 16.41 -6.81 19.35
N MET A 193 16.33 -7.28 18.11
CA MET A 193 17.41 -7.12 17.14
C MET A 193 17.29 -5.74 16.48
N ALA A 194 18.08 -4.76 16.92
CA ALA A 194 17.92 -3.40 16.44
C ALA A 194 18.19 -3.28 14.93
N SER A 195 17.19 -2.79 14.19
CA SER A 195 17.34 -2.29 12.82
C SER A 195 17.77 -0.83 12.81
N THR A 196 17.36 -0.06 13.82
CA THR A 196 17.76 1.34 14.02
C THR A 196 17.77 1.64 15.50
N PHE A 197 18.80 2.33 15.98
CA PHE A 197 18.92 2.72 17.37
C PHE A 197 19.72 4.02 17.49
N TYR A 198 19.39 4.84 18.48
CA TYR A 198 20.14 6.07 18.77
C TYR A 198 19.84 6.61 20.16
N LYS A 199 20.82 7.32 20.71
CA LYS A 199 20.68 8.15 21.91
C LYS A 199 19.67 9.27 21.66
N VAL A 200 18.72 9.41 22.58
CA VAL A 200 17.74 10.50 22.59
C VAL A 200 18.22 11.56 23.58
N ASN A 201 18.37 12.80 23.10
CA ASN A 201 18.71 13.94 23.95
C ASN A 201 17.41 14.55 24.51
N ASP A 202 17.08 14.24 25.76
CA ASP A 202 15.83 14.67 26.39
C ASP A 202 16.04 15.35 27.74
N PRO A 203 16.71 16.53 27.79
CA PRO A 203 17.09 17.19 29.03
C PRO A 203 15.87 17.64 29.87
N MET A 204 14.71 17.80 29.24
CA MET A 204 13.46 18.24 29.87
C MET A 204 12.39 17.13 29.92
N MET A 205 12.77 15.87 29.67
CA MET A 205 11.86 14.71 29.64
C MET A 205 10.67 14.83 28.68
N ALA A 206 10.71 15.73 27.70
CA ALA A 206 9.61 15.98 26.78
C ALA A 206 9.29 14.75 25.91
N SER A 207 10.33 14.03 25.48
CA SER A 207 10.16 12.82 24.66
C SER A 207 9.59 11.67 25.49
N GLN A 208 10.05 11.50 26.72
CA GLN A 208 9.54 10.48 27.64
C GLN A 208 8.08 10.75 28.04
N ILE A 209 7.74 12.02 28.36
CA ILE A 209 6.36 12.41 28.68
C ILE A 209 5.43 12.18 27.48
N ALA A 210 5.84 12.60 26.28
CA ALA A 210 5.07 12.35 25.07
C ALA A 210 4.86 10.85 24.83
N TRP A 211 5.89 10.04 25.02
CA TRP A 211 5.80 8.58 24.91
C TRP A 211 4.80 7.97 25.89
N MET A 212 4.84 8.39 27.16
CA MET A 212 3.92 7.93 28.20
C MET A 212 2.47 8.36 27.96
N MET A 213 2.23 9.45 27.22
CA MET A 213 0.89 9.90 26.85
C MET A 213 0.38 9.23 25.57
N GLU A 214 1.25 9.05 24.58
CA GLU A 214 0.90 8.48 23.26
C GLU A 214 0.72 6.96 23.31
N ALA A 215 1.60 6.22 23.99
CA ALA A 215 1.54 4.76 23.99
C ALA A 215 0.19 4.23 24.51
N PRO A 216 -0.35 4.68 25.68
CA PRO A 216 -1.68 4.26 26.13
C PRO A 216 -2.81 4.61 25.16
N GLN A 217 -2.70 5.72 24.41
CA GLN A 217 -3.68 6.06 23.39
C GLN A 217 -3.65 5.06 22.24
N LEU A 218 -2.47 4.64 21.79
CA LEU A 218 -2.32 3.61 20.75
C LEU A 218 -2.93 2.27 21.18
N TYR A 219 -2.74 1.89 22.45
CA TYR A 219 -3.37 0.70 23.03
C TYR A 219 -4.89 0.78 22.92
N ARG A 220 -5.50 1.82 23.52
CA ARG A 220 -6.96 1.99 23.57
C ARG A 220 -7.59 2.17 22.19
N GLN A 221 -6.93 2.89 21.30
CA GLN A 221 -7.50 3.26 20.01
C GLN A 221 -7.27 2.22 18.93
N PHE A 222 -6.20 1.41 19.03
CA PHE A 222 -5.76 0.52 17.97
C PHE A 222 -5.36 -0.89 18.44
N TYR A 223 -4.46 -1.06 19.42
CA TYR A 223 -3.92 -2.40 19.75
C TYR A 223 -4.94 -3.30 20.47
N ASP A 224 -5.73 -2.73 21.36
CA ASP A 224 -6.72 -3.48 22.15
C ASP A 224 -8.02 -3.71 21.36
N LYS A 225 -8.20 -3.06 20.21
CA LYS A 225 -9.35 -3.27 19.34
C LYS A 225 -9.10 -4.47 18.42
N PRO A 226 -10.11 -5.31 18.17
CA PRO A 226 -10.00 -6.38 17.18
C PRO A 226 -9.71 -5.77 15.80
N LEU A 227 -8.97 -6.51 14.97
CA LEU A 227 -8.68 -6.10 13.61
C LEU A 227 -9.99 -5.95 12.82
N GLN A 228 -10.41 -4.70 12.64
CA GLN A 228 -11.46 -4.36 11.70
C GLN A 228 -10.78 -4.19 10.35
N LEU A 229 -10.80 -5.24 9.52
CA LEU A 229 -10.45 -5.12 8.11
C LEU A 229 -11.47 -4.17 7.48
N GLN A 230 -11.12 -2.89 7.47
CA GLN A 230 -11.83 -1.87 6.73
C GLN A 230 -11.62 -2.22 5.26
N HIS A 231 -12.57 -2.96 4.71
CA HIS A 231 -12.61 -3.33 3.31
C HIS A 231 -12.93 -2.08 2.48
N ASN A 232 -12.04 -1.08 2.49
CA ASN A 232 -12.25 0.26 1.94
C ASN A 232 -13.71 0.73 2.05
N ALA A 233 -14.27 0.59 3.26
CA ALA A 233 -15.63 0.91 3.60
C ALA A 233 -15.78 2.43 3.88
N LYS A 234 -15.25 3.27 2.98
CA LYS A 234 -15.64 4.69 2.93
C LYS A 234 -16.93 4.91 2.13
N SER A 235 -17.77 3.89 2.05
CA SER A 235 -19.15 3.98 1.57
C SER A 235 -20.09 2.98 2.22
N ASP A 236 -19.89 2.56 3.48
CA ASP A 236 -20.89 1.78 4.23
C ASP A 236 -22.06 2.66 4.73
N SER A 237 -22.54 3.52 3.84
CA SER A 237 -23.94 3.90 3.78
C SER A 237 -24.62 2.82 2.91
N ALA A 238 -25.32 1.88 3.55
CA ALA A 238 -26.32 1.01 2.93
C ALA A 238 -26.05 0.58 1.46
N ILE A 239 -24.88 0.00 1.17
CA ILE A 239 -24.62 -0.51 -0.18
C ILE A 239 -25.58 -1.68 -0.42
N SER A 240 -26.54 -1.48 -1.33
CA SER A 240 -27.50 -2.50 -1.72
C SER A 240 -26.77 -3.79 -2.16
N PRO A 241 -27.36 -4.99 -1.95
CA PRO A 241 -26.78 -6.26 -2.41
C PRO A 241 -26.33 -6.23 -3.87
N LEU A 242 -27.04 -5.44 -4.68
CA LEU A 242 -26.78 -5.20 -6.09
C LEU A 242 -25.43 -4.50 -6.34
N SER A 243 -25.09 -3.46 -5.57
CA SER A 243 -23.80 -2.78 -5.75
C SER A 243 -22.63 -3.63 -5.25
N LYS A 244 -22.84 -4.48 -4.22
CA LYS A 244 -21.83 -5.48 -3.80
C LYS A 244 -21.57 -6.50 -4.91
N ALA A 245 -22.63 -7.04 -5.53
CA ALA A 245 -22.53 -7.94 -6.66
C ALA A 245 -21.77 -7.31 -7.85
N LYS A 246 -22.08 -6.04 -8.15
CA LYS A 246 -21.38 -5.26 -9.17
C LYS A 246 -19.87 -5.18 -8.89
N HIS A 247 -19.47 -4.81 -7.68
CA HIS A 247 -18.05 -4.69 -7.33
C HIS A 247 -17.30 -6.02 -7.47
N ILE A 248 -17.89 -7.13 -7.01
CA ILE A 248 -17.31 -8.47 -7.16
C ILE A 248 -17.05 -8.79 -8.63
N ILE A 249 -18.03 -8.56 -9.51
CA ILE A 249 -17.90 -8.84 -10.94
C ILE A 249 -16.86 -7.90 -11.59
N GLN A 250 -16.85 -6.61 -11.24
CA GLN A 250 -15.87 -5.66 -11.77
C GLN A 250 -14.44 -6.02 -11.38
N ASP A 251 -14.22 -6.44 -10.13
CA ASP A 251 -12.90 -6.83 -9.65
C ASP A 251 -12.44 -8.12 -10.34
N PHE A 252 -13.35 -9.07 -10.57
CA PHE A 252 -13.07 -10.27 -11.36
C PHE A 252 -12.61 -9.94 -12.79
N PHE A 253 -13.28 -8.99 -13.48
CA PHE A 253 -12.88 -8.56 -14.82
C PHE A 253 -11.48 -7.96 -14.85
N LYS A 254 -11.12 -7.15 -13.85
CA LYS A 254 -9.80 -6.52 -13.74
C LYS A 254 -8.71 -7.55 -13.44
N GLN A 255 -8.96 -8.44 -12.48
CA GLN A 255 -7.98 -9.44 -12.05
C GLN A 255 -7.67 -10.46 -13.15
N ASN A 256 -8.67 -10.90 -13.90
CA ASN A 256 -8.53 -11.95 -14.90
C ASN A 256 -8.43 -11.42 -16.35
N SER A 257 -8.39 -10.10 -16.55
CA SER A 257 -8.35 -9.46 -17.87
C SER A 257 -9.42 -10.00 -18.83
N VAL A 258 -10.65 -10.15 -18.32
CA VAL A 258 -11.77 -10.77 -19.05
C VAL A 258 -12.21 -9.87 -20.20
N SER A 259 -12.16 -10.37 -21.44
CA SER A 259 -12.58 -9.63 -22.64
C SER A 259 -14.04 -9.89 -23.00
N ARG A 260 -14.51 -11.13 -22.85
CA ARG A 260 -15.87 -11.59 -23.10
C ARG A 260 -16.26 -12.65 -22.10
N PHE A 261 -17.54 -12.72 -21.77
CA PHE A 261 -18.07 -13.71 -20.85
C PHE A 261 -19.55 -13.98 -21.14
N ARG A 262 -20.05 -15.10 -20.64
CA ARG A 262 -21.48 -15.44 -20.60
C ARG A 262 -21.98 -15.33 -19.17
N PRO A 263 -23.30 -15.12 -18.94
CA PRO A 263 -23.84 -14.93 -17.60
C PRO A 263 -23.49 -16.04 -16.60
N TYR A 264 -23.46 -17.29 -17.06
CA TYR A 264 -23.13 -18.43 -16.21
C TYR A 264 -21.65 -18.47 -15.77
N ASP A 265 -20.73 -17.84 -16.50
CA ASP A 265 -19.30 -17.79 -16.14
C ASP A 265 -19.04 -16.96 -14.87
N VAL A 266 -19.95 -16.04 -14.54
CA VAL A 266 -19.85 -15.13 -13.39
C VAL A 266 -20.89 -15.42 -12.31
N GLN A 267 -21.75 -16.42 -12.53
CA GLN A 267 -22.85 -16.74 -11.62
C GLN A 267 -22.35 -17.21 -10.26
N ASP A 268 -21.32 -18.06 -10.24
CA ASP A 268 -20.78 -18.64 -9.00
C ASP A 268 -20.09 -17.58 -8.12
N LEU A 269 -19.62 -16.48 -8.71
CA LEU A 269 -19.02 -15.35 -7.98
C LEU A 269 -20.01 -14.68 -7.02
N LEU A 270 -21.31 -14.78 -7.30
CA LEU A 270 -22.37 -14.14 -6.52
C LEU A 270 -22.99 -15.05 -5.45
N GLN A 271 -22.65 -16.34 -5.44
CA GLN A 271 -23.16 -17.31 -4.45
C GLN A 271 -22.93 -16.87 -2.99
N PRO A 272 -21.76 -16.31 -2.61
CA PRO A 272 -21.51 -15.87 -1.23
C PRO A 272 -22.48 -14.78 -0.74
N LEU A 273 -23.02 -13.94 -1.64
CA LEU A 273 -23.94 -12.86 -1.27
C LEU A 273 -25.33 -13.37 -0.87
N ILE A 274 -25.70 -14.57 -1.31
CA ILE A 274 -27.04 -15.15 -1.11
C ILE A 274 -27.05 -16.03 0.12
N SER A 275 -25.95 -16.73 0.40
CA SER A 275 -25.78 -17.50 1.64
C SER A 275 -25.73 -16.64 2.91
N CYS A 276 -25.48 -15.34 2.79
CA CYS A 276 -25.37 -14.41 3.92
C CYS A 276 -26.67 -13.64 4.25
N GLN A 277 -27.81 -13.90 3.61
CA GLN A 277 -29.08 -13.30 4.03
C GLN A 277 -29.60 -13.99 5.30
N PRO A 278 -29.70 -13.29 6.45
CA PRO A 278 -30.32 -13.85 7.64
C PRO A 278 -31.81 -14.07 7.36
N GLN A 279 -32.32 -15.26 7.64
CA GLN A 279 -33.76 -15.41 7.80
C GLN A 279 -34.17 -14.63 9.06
N THR A 280 -34.84 -13.50 8.88
CA THR A 280 -35.65 -12.92 9.95
C THR A 280 -36.82 -13.86 10.20
N THR A 281 -36.62 -14.88 11.02
CA THR A 281 -37.72 -15.67 11.59
C THR A 281 -38.34 -14.85 12.70
N SER A 282 -39.32 -14.00 12.36
CA SER A 282 -40.36 -13.61 13.30
C SER A 282 -41.22 -14.84 13.55
N VAL A 283 -41.33 -15.22 14.82
CA VAL A 283 -42.20 -16.29 15.31
C VAL A 283 -43.64 -16.02 14.82
N ASP A 284 -44.30 -17.08 14.35
CA ASP A 284 -45.68 -17.15 13.86
C ASP A 284 -45.98 -16.65 12.42
N GLN A 285 -45.66 -17.48 11.42
CA GLN A 285 -46.55 -17.75 10.27
C GLN A 285 -46.08 -18.98 9.46
N GLU A 286 -47.05 -19.72 8.94
CA GLU A 286 -46.92 -20.95 8.13
C GLU A 286 -45.92 -20.86 6.95
N PRO A 287 -45.32 -21.98 6.52
CA PRO A 287 -44.28 -21.99 5.50
C PRO A 287 -44.88 -21.82 4.10
N VAL A 288 -45.05 -20.57 3.66
CA VAL A 288 -45.23 -20.27 2.24
C VAL A 288 -43.87 -20.42 1.55
N ALA A 289 -43.77 -21.34 0.59
CA ALA A 289 -42.55 -21.66 -0.14
C ALA A 289 -41.92 -20.42 -0.80
N GLY A 290 -40.91 -19.85 -0.15
CA GLY A 290 -40.11 -18.76 -0.70
C GLY A 290 -39.35 -19.19 -1.96
N PRO A 291 -39.01 -18.26 -2.87
CA PRO A 291 -38.27 -18.58 -4.08
C PRO A 291 -36.91 -19.19 -3.72
N SER A 292 -36.62 -20.37 -4.27
CA SER A 292 -35.36 -21.09 -4.03
C SER A 292 -34.14 -20.19 -4.27
N GLY A 293 -33.05 -20.38 -3.51
CA GLY A 293 -31.84 -19.56 -3.60
C GLY A 293 -31.26 -19.45 -5.02
N SER A 294 -31.48 -20.45 -5.88
CA SER A 294 -31.08 -20.42 -7.29
C SER A 294 -31.88 -19.40 -8.13
N ARG A 295 -33.14 -19.13 -7.79
CA ARG A 295 -33.95 -18.10 -8.45
C ARG A 295 -33.53 -16.69 -8.02
N GLN A 296 -33.22 -16.51 -6.74
CA GLN A 296 -32.68 -15.25 -6.21
C GLN A 296 -31.32 -14.93 -6.85
N LEU A 297 -30.47 -15.94 -7.05
CA LEU A 297 -29.18 -15.80 -7.73
C LEU A 297 -29.31 -15.34 -9.17
N ARG A 298 -30.19 -15.98 -9.94
CA ARG A 298 -30.45 -15.55 -11.32
C ARG A 298 -31.00 -14.14 -11.39
N GLN A 299 -31.86 -13.75 -10.45
CA GLN A 299 -32.43 -12.41 -10.39
C GLN A 299 -31.35 -11.36 -10.07
N LEU A 300 -30.53 -11.60 -9.04
CA LEU A 300 -29.43 -10.71 -8.66
C LEU A 300 -28.41 -10.55 -9.79
N LEU A 301 -28.05 -11.66 -10.44
CA LEU A 301 -27.15 -11.63 -11.60
C LEU A 301 -27.73 -10.79 -12.72
N LYS A 302 -29.01 -10.98 -13.07
CA LYS A 302 -29.68 -10.21 -14.11
C LYS A 302 -29.67 -8.71 -13.81
N GLU A 303 -30.05 -8.31 -12.59
CA GLU A 303 -30.03 -6.91 -12.17
C GLU A 303 -28.62 -6.32 -12.20
N THR A 304 -27.62 -7.11 -11.80
CA THR A 304 -26.22 -6.67 -11.80
C THR A 304 -25.71 -6.46 -13.22
N LEU A 305 -26.05 -7.36 -14.16
CA LEU A 305 -25.69 -7.21 -15.56
C LEU A 305 -26.38 -6.01 -16.21
N ASP A 306 -27.65 -5.76 -15.88
CA ASP A 306 -28.37 -4.56 -16.35
C ASP A 306 -27.71 -3.27 -15.83
N MET A 307 -27.30 -3.25 -14.57
CA MET A 307 -26.55 -2.13 -13.98
C MET A 307 -25.19 -1.91 -14.67
N LEU A 308 -24.41 -2.97 -14.84
CA LEU A 308 -23.12 -2.92 -15.55
C LEU A 308 -23.27 -2.45 -16.99
N GLN A 309 -24.37 -2.84 -17.65
CA GLN A 309 -24.68 -2.41 -19.00
C GLN A 309 -25.07 -0.94 -19.04
N ASN A 310 -25.92 -0.46 -18.13
CA ASN A 310 -26.31 0.95 -18.04
C ASN A 310 -25.13 1.89 -17.82
N GLU A 311 -24.14 1.46 -17.03
CA GLU A 311 -22.89 2.19 -16.81
C GLU A 311 -21.87 2.03 -17.94
N GLY A 312 -22.16 1.18 -18.93
CA GLY A 312 -21.30 0.99 -20.10
C GLY A 312 -20.04 0.16 -19.85
N ILE A 313 -19.94 -0.51 -18.70
CA ILE A 313 -18.80 -1.37 -18.35
C ILE A 313 -18.80 -2.62 -19.23
N VAL A 314 -20.00 -3.13 -19.52
CA VAL A 314 -20.23 -4.25 -20.43
C VAL A 314 -21.27 -3.87 -21.46
N TYR A 315 -21.22 -4.50 -22.63
CA TYR A 315 -22.26 -4.38 -23.64
C TYR A 315 -22.33 -5.66 -24.48
N ARG A 316 -23.46 -5.88 -25.17
CA ARG A 316 -23.66 -7.05 -26.04
C ARG A 316 -23.43 -6.66 -27.49
N LYS A 317 -22.43 -7.23 -28.18
CA LYS A 317 -22.17 -6.89 -29.60
C LYS A 317 -23.33 -7.28 -30.52
N VAL A 318 -23.97 -8.42 -30.27
CA VAL A 318 -25.15 -8.92 -30.98
C VAL A 318 -26.19 -9.37 -29.96
N LYS A 319 -27.47 -9.06 -30.20
CA LYS A 319 -28.58 -9.62 -29.42
C LYS A 319 -28.90 -11.01 -29.98
N SER A 320 -28.15 -12.02 -29.57
CA SER A 320 -28.42 -13.44 -29.87
C SER A 320 -28.98 -14.16 -28.65
N GLN A 321 -29.52 -15.37 -28.85
CA GLN A 321 -29.99 -16.24 -27.77
C GLN A 321 -28.86 -16.67 -26.80
N ASP A 322 -27.60 -16.58 -27.23
CA ASP A 322 -26.41 -17.03 -26.49
C ASP A 322 -25.87 -15.98 -25.49
N GLU A 323 -26.52 -14.80 -25.40
CA GLU A 323 -26.26 -13.71 -24.43
C GLU A 323 -24.78 -13.44 -24.10
N VAL A 324 -23.92 -13.30 -25.11
CA VAL A 324 -22.48 -13.02 -24.90
C VAL A 324 -22.25 -11.52 -24.64
N TYR A 325 -21.58 -11.21 -23.54
CA TYR A 325 -21.19 -9.86 -23.15
C TYR A 325 -19.71 -9.60 -23.44
N LEU A 326 -19.39 -8.38 -23.86
CA LEU A 326 -18.03 -7.87 -24.00
C LEU A 326 -17.76 -6.82 -22.93
N VAL A 327 -16.53 -6.82 -22.41
CA VAL A 327 -16.06 -5.83 -21.44
C VAL A 327 -15.44 -4.66 -22.21
N THR A 328 -16.06 -3.49 -22.10
CA THR A 328 -15.72 -2.29 -22.90
C THR A 328 -14.24 -1.92 -22.80
N ALA A 329 -13.64 -2.03 -21.61
CA ALA A 329 -12.25 -1.66 -21.38
C ALA A 329 -11.22 -2.58 -22.07
N GLN A 330 -11.60 -3.83 -22.39
CA GLN A 330 -10.73 -4.83 -22.99
C GLN A 330 -10.98 -5.00 -24.50
N ASP A 331 -12.02 -4.37 -25.05
CA ASP A 331 -12.36 -4.45 -26.46
C ASP A 331 -11.50 -3.49 -27.29
N LYS A 332 -10.43 -4.05 -27.85
CA LYS A 332 -9.51 -3.32 -28.75
C LYS A 332 -10.16 -2.95 -30.08
N ASP A 333 -11.09 -3.75 -30.59
CA ASP A 333 -11.74 -3.50 -31.87
C ASP A 333 -12.67 -2.28 -31.77
N LEU A 334 -13.38 -2.16 -30.64
CA LEU A 334 -14.19 -0.98 -30.35
C LEU A 334 -13.33 0.29 -30.21
N LEU A 335 -12.21 0.21 -29.51
CA LEU A 335 -11.26 1.31 -29.38
C LEU A 335 -10.75 1.79 -30.75
N ILE A 336 -10.35 0.86 -31.62
CA ILE A 336 -9.89 1.16 -32.99
C ILE A 336 -11.02 1.81 -33.79
N ALA A 337 -12.22 1.24 -33.76
CA ALA A 337 -13.36 1.78 -34.51
C ALA A 337 -13.72 3.21 -34.09
N VAL A 338 -13.74 3.51 -32.78
CA VAL A 338 -13.99 4.87 -32.27
C VAL A 338 -12.90 5.84 -32.71
N LYS A 339 -11.64 5.43 -32.61
CA LYS A 339 -10.48 6.24 -33.04
C LYS A 339 -10.54 6.58 -34.52
N ASP A 340 -10.85 5.61 -35.37
CA ASP A 340 -10.96 5.81 -36.82
C ASP A 340 -12.12 6.73 -37.18
N ILE A 341 -13.28 6.60 -36.52
CA ILE A 341 -14.42 7.50 -36.69
C ILE A 341 -14.04 8.94 -36.36
N VAL A 342 -13.43 9.18 -35.19
CA VAL A 342 -13.03 10.54 -34.80
C VAL A 342 -12.00 11.10 -35.77
N ARG A 343 -11.05 10.28 -36.23
CA ARG A 343 -10.03 10.67 -37.22
C ARG A 343 -10.59 11.01 -38.59
N GLU A 344 -11.55 10.24 -39.08
CA GLU A 344 -12.18 10.48 -40.38
C GLU A 344 -13.13 11.67 -40.33
N ASP A 345 -13.99 11.74 -39.31
CA ASP A 345 -15.04 12.75 -39.24
C ASP A 345 -14.51 14.13 -38.85
N SER A 346 -13.41 14.22 -38.08
CA SER A 346 -12.77 15.51 -37.76
C SER A 346 -12.15 16.19 -38.99
N LYS A 347 -11.90 15.46 -40.09
CA LYS A 347 -11.40 16.05 -41.35
C LYS A 347 -12.48 16.75 -42.17
N ARG A 348 -13.76 16.56 -41.83
CA ARG A 348 -14.86 17.22 -42.57
C ARG A 348 -14.89 18.69 -42.17
N GLU A 349 -15.08 19.59 -43.15
CA GLU A 349 -15.11 21.04 -42.92
C GLU A 349 -16.06 21.45 -41.79
N LYS A 350 -17.19 20.75 -41.65
CA LYS A 350 -18.20 20.99 -40.61
C LYS A 350 -17.69 20.80 -39.17
N TYR A 351 -16.64 20.00 -38.98
CA TYR A 351 -16.11 19.63 -37.66
C TYR A 351 -14.66 20.08 -37.44
N ALA A 352 -14.07 20.79 -38.41
CA ALA A 352 -12.65 21.14 -38.39
C ALA A 352 -12.24 22.06 -37.23
N GLU A 353 -13.12 22.97 -36.78
CA GLU A 353 -12.80 23.90 -35.69
C GLU A 353 -13.05 23.32 -34.29
N LYS A 354 -14.19 22.65 -34.09
CA LYS A 354 -14.64 22.19 -32.76
C LYS A 354 -14.54 20.68 -32.54
N GLY A 355 -14.27 19.88 -33.57
CA GLY A 355 -14.31 18.42 -33.49
C GLY A 355 -15.72 17.83 -33.54
N CYS A 356 -15.82 16.52 -33.35
CA CYS A 356 -17.04 15.76 -33.43
C CYS A 356 -17.77 15.72 -32.07
N HIS A 357 -19.09 15.98 -32.07
CA HIS A 357 -19.92 15.84 -30.88
C HIS A 357 -20.14 14.36 -30.51
N ILE A 358 -20.21 14.06 -29.21
CA ILE A 358 -20.36 12.69 -28.69
C ILE A 358 -21.55 11.91 -29.30
N LEU A 359 -22.68 12.57 -29.54
CA LEU A 359 -23.86 11.91 -30.13
C LEU A 359 -23.64 11.53 -31.60
N HIS A 360 -22.83 12.32 -32.33
CA HIS A 360 -22.46 11.98 -33.70
C HIS A 360 -21.55 10.76 -33.73
N ILE A 361 -20.53 10.75 -32.86
CA ILE A 361 -19.62 9.61 -32.70
C ILE A 361 -20.43 8.36 -32.33
N LEU A 362 -21.38 8.46 -31.39
CA LEU A 362 -22.25 7.35 -31.02
C LEU A 362 -23.07 6.82 -32.19
N SER A 363 -23.62 7.71 -33.03
CA SER A 363 -24.37 7.32 -34.23
C SER A 363 -23.48 6.58 -35.22
N ALA A 364 -22.26 7.08 -35.48
CA ALA A 364 -21.30 6.45 -36.38
C ALA A 364 -20.82 5.08 -35.85
N VAL A 365 -20.53 4.96 -34.54
CA VAL A 365 -20.13 3.70 -33.90
C VAL A 365 -21.21 2.64 -34.01
N ARG A 366 -22.49 3.05 -33.83
CA ARG A 366 -23.63 2.15 -33.98
C ARG A 366 -23.80 1.63 -35.39
N GLN A 367 -23.48 2.44 -36.40
CA GLN A 367 -23.54 2.06 -37.81
C GLN A 367 -22.37 1.18 -38.24
N ARG A 368 -21.15 1.48 -37.77
CA ARG A 368 -19.92 0.81 -38.23
C ARG A 368 -19.49 -0.40 -37.41
N TYR A 369 -19.88 -0.48 -36.13
CA TYR A 369 -19.37 -1.50 -35.22
C TYR A 369 -20.48 -2.30 -34.51
N SER A 370 -21.29 -1.66 -33.66
CA SER A 370 -22.42 -2.34 -33.01
C SER A 370 -23.52 -1.39 -32.55
N LEU A 371 -24.76 -1.72 -32.92
CA LEU A 371 -25.97 -0.98 -32.56
C LEU A 371 -26.21 -0.88 -31.04
N ASN A 372 -25.63 -1.80 -30.26
CA ASN A 372 -25.90 -1.95 -28.83
C ASN A 372 -24.93 -1.17 -27.94
N VAL A 373 -23.94 -0.48 -28.51
CA VAL A 373 -23.09 0.43 -27.74
C VAL A 373 -23.95 1.57 -27.22
N ASN A 374 -23.93 1.77 -25.90
CA ASN A 374 -24.63 2.88 -25.26
C ASN A 374 -23.68 4.07 -25.06
N LYS A 375 -24.26 5.21 -24.67
CA LYS A 375 -23.50 6.45 -24.46
C LYS A 375 -22.43 6.28 -23.39
N ALA A 376 -22.75 5.62 -22.26
CA ALA A 376 -21.82 5.41 -21.16
C ALA A 376 -20.59 4.57 -21.57
N ALA A 377 -20.79 3.51 -22.37
CA ALA A 377 -19.68 2.71 -22.89
C ALA A 377 -18.78 3.54 -23.81
N LEU A 378 -19.38 4.37 -24.67
CA LEU A 378 -18.62 5.28 -25.53
C LEU A 378 -17.83 6.31 -24.70
N GLU A 379 -18.40 6.88 -23.65
CA GLU A 379 -17.71 7.82 -22.76
C GLU A 379 -16.48 7.16 -22.10
N LEU A 380 -16.60 5.91 -21.65
CA LEU A 380 -15.47 5.16 -21.09
C LEU A 380 -14.36 4.93 -22.13
N VAL A 381 -14.71 4.62 -23.38
CA VAL A 381 -13.76 4.45 -24.48
C VAL A 381 -13.06 5.77 -24.82
N LEU A 382 -13.82 6.86 -24.95
CA LEU A 382 -13.27 8.20 -25.23
C LEU A 382 -12.31 8.65 -24.12
N LYS A 383 -12.67 8.42 -22.86
CA LYS A 383 -11.79 8.69 -21.72
C LYS A 383 -10.50 7.88 -21.76
N SER A 384 -10.57 6.62 -22.18
CA SER A 384 -9.38 5.77 -22.37
C SER A 384 -8.48 6.31 -23.48
N LEU A 385 -9.05 6.72 -24.62
CA LEU A 385 -8.31 7.32 -25.74
C LEU A 385 -7.68 8.67 -25.35
N GLU A 386 -8.37 9.49 -24.57
CA GLU A 386 -7.84 10.76 -24.05
C GLU A 386 -6.65 10.52 -23.09
N CYS A 387 -6.77 9.55 -22.17
CA CYS A 387 -5.65 9.16 -21.30
C CYS A 387 -4.43 8.65 -22.07
N ASN A 388 -4.64 8.01 -23.22
CA ASN A 388 -3.58 7.53 -24.11
C ASN A 388 -3.05 8.60 -25.07
N SER A 389 -3.54 9.85 -24.98
CA SER A 389 -3.19 10.95 -25.90
C SER A 389 -3.50 10.65 -27.37
N ASP A 390 -4.53 9.84 -27.65
CA ASP A 390 -4.98 9.53 -29.01
C ASP A 390 -5.99 10.57 -29.54
N ILE A 391 -6.77 11.17 -28.64
CA ILE A 391 -7.76 12.21 -28.91
C ILE A 391 -7.68 13.29 -27.82
N VAL A 392 -8.24 14.45 -28.08
CA VAL A 392 -8.37 15.56 -27.13
C VAL A 392 -9.80 16.06 -27.07
N SER A 393 -10.28 16.40 -25.87
CA SER A 393 -11.53 17.11 -25.66
C SER A 393 -11.34 18.60 -25.94
N SER A 394 -12.03 19.12 -26.96
CA SER A 394 -11.93 20.54 -27.36
C SER A 394 -12.88 21.43 -26.54
N SER A 395 -14.03 20.88 -26.16
CA SER A 395 -15.08 21.51 -25.37
C SER A 395 -15.99 20.43 -24.77
N ASP A 396 -16.95 20.82 -23.92
CA ASP A 396 -17.91 19.88 -23.33
C ASP A 396 -18.57 19.02 -24.43
N ASN A 397 -18.34 17.71 -24.35
CA ASN A 397 -18.87 16.68 -25.27
C ASN A 397 -18.36 16.74 -26.73
N HIS A 398 -17.25 17.43 -27.02
CA HIS A 398 -16.64 17.43 -28.35
C HIS A 398 -15.21 16.87 -28.31
N TYR A 399 -14.87 16.06 -29.31
CA TYR A 399 -13.60 15.36 -29.40
C TYR A 399 -12.98 15.55 -30.79
N THR A 400 -11.67 15.78 -30.81
CA THR A 400 -10.86 15.84 -32.04
C THR A 400 -9.61 14.99 -31.86
N VAL A 401 -8.98 14.62 -32.99
CA VAL A 401 -7.67 13.97 -32.98
C VAL A 401 -6.58 15.02 -32.73
N PHE A 402 -5.48 14.61 -32.10
CA PHE A 402 -4.24 15.37 -32.01
C PHE A 402 -3.64 15.72 -33.38
#